data_AF-A0A0E2N4G7-F1
#
_entry.id   AF-A0A0E2N4G7-F1
#
_cell.length_a   1.000
_cell.length_b   1.000
_cell.length_c   1.000
_cell.angle_alpha   90.00
_cell.angle_beta   90.00
_cell.angle_gamma   90.00
#
_symmetry.space_group_name_H-M   'P 1'
#
loop_
_entity.id
_entity.type
_entity.pdbx_description
1 polymer ?
#
loop_
_entity_poly.entity_id
_entity_poly.type
_entity_poly.pdbx_seq_one_letter_code
_entity_poly.pdbx_strand_id
1 'polypeptide(L)' 'MARWRPFNGKQSIVIDPHRSFGQPIASKYGVPTVALAQAVEAEGFVEKVARLFDVSATAVRDAMKFEESLQSAA' A
#
# COMPACT_ATOMS: atom_id res chain seq x y z
N MET A 1 9.65 5.56 19.05
CA MET A 1 8.94 5.99 17.82
C MET A 1 9.09 4.86 16.81
N ALA A 2 8.07 4.04 16.61
CA ALA A 2 8.19 2.80 15.82
C ALA A 2 7.59 3.00 14.42
N ARG A 3 8.44 3.37 13.46
CA ARG A 3 8.10 3.32 12.04
C ARG A 3 8.80 2.12 11.43
N TRP A 4 8.05 1.07 11.12
CA TRP A 4 8.59 -0.15 10.54
C TRP A 4 8.38 -0.16 9.02
N ARG A 5 9.37 -0.67 8.28
CA ARG A 5 9.41 -0.69 6.81
C ARG A 5 9.42 -2.15 6.34
N PRO A 6 8.25 -2.79 6.23
CA PRO A 6 8.16 -4.23 5.98
C PRO A 6 8.45 -4.61 4.52
N PHE A 7 8.39 -3.65 3.58
CA PHE A 7 8.53 -3.92 2.15
C PHE A 7 9.98 -3.84 1.67
N ASN A 8 10.80 -4.84 2.00
CA ASN A 8 12.21 -4.93 1.57
C ASN A 8 13.04 -3.66 1.89
N GLY A 9 12.70 -2.96 2.98
CA GLY A 9 13.34 -1.70 3.36
C GLY A 9 12.96 -0.47 2.52
N LYS A 10 12.10 -0.60 1.50
CA LYS A 10 11.59 0.54 0.73
C LYS A 10 10.78 1.48 1.62
N GLN A 11 10.80 2.77 1.29
CA GLN A 11 10.07 3.81 2.01
C GLN A 11 8.63 4.00 1.53
N SER A 12 8.23 3.32 0.45
CA SER A 12 6.91 3.46 -0.16
C SER A 12 5.80 2.88 0.71
N ILE A 13 6.09 1.85 1.50
CA ILE A 13 5.13 1.21 2.41
C ILE A 13 5.68 1.25 3.83
N VAL A 14 4.83 1.69 4.74
CA VAL A 14 5.18 1.89 6.15
C VAL A 14 4.07 1.34 7.03
N ILE A 15 4.47 0.74 8.16
CA ILE A 15 3.59 0.46 9.28
C ILE A 15 3.95 1.43 10.41
N ASP A 16 2.95 2.18 10.88
CA ASP A 16 3.07 3.18 11.93
C ASP A 16 1.87 3.03 12.88
N PRO A 17 2.03 2.62 14.15
CA PRO A 17 0.92 2.42 15.09
C PRO A 17 0.03 3.64 15.29
N HIS A 18 0.57 4.85 15.05
CA HIS A 18 -0.17 6.10 15.18
C HIS A 18 -0.93 6.50 13.90
N ARG A 19 -0.77 5.74 12.80
CA ARG A 19 -1.46 5.97 11.53
C ARG A 19 -2.20 4.71 11.10
N SER A 20 -3.47 4.85 10.74
CA SER A 20 -4.31 3.73 10.30
C SER A 20 -4.25 2.53 11.26
N PHE A 21 -4.11 2.80 12.57
CA PHE A 21 -4.03 1.79 13.63
C PHE A 21 -2.96 0.71 13.41
N GLY A 22 -1.82 1.06 12.81
CA GLY A 22 -0.75 0.11 12.53
C GLY A 22 -0.97 -0.74 11.28
N GLN A 23 -1.97 -0.42 10.46
CA GLN A 23 -2.10 -1.03 9.14
C GLN A 23 -0.97 -0.56 8.21
N PRO A 24 -0.56 -1.40 7.25
CA PRO A 24 0.39 -0.99 6.23
C PRO A 24 -0.22 0.07 5.31
N ILE A 25 0.50 1.17 5.10
CA ILE A 25 0.05 2.31 4.30
C ILE A 25 1.09 2.70 3.25
N ALA A 26 0.60 3.25 2.13
CA ALA A 26 1.42 4.01 1.20
C ALA A 26 1.94 5.28 1.92
N SER A 27 3.23 5.28 2.27
CA SER A 27 3.88 6.21 3.21
C SER A 27 3.60 7.68 2.92
N LYS A 28 3.69 8.10 1.66
CA LYS A 28 3.47 9.49 1.23
C LYS A 28 2.01 9.91 1.25
N TYR A 29 1.10 8.97 1.03
CA TYR A 29 -0.32 9.25 0.76
C TYR A 29 -1.23 8.91 1.95
N GLY A 30 -0.77 8.07 2.88
CA GLY A 30 -1.58 7.63 4.04
C GLY A 30 -2.67 6.63 3.69
N VAL A 31 -2.72 6.15 2.45
CA VAL A 31 -3.75 5.20 1.98
C VAL A 31 -3.35 3.77 2.36
N PRO A 32 -4.25 2.96 2.95
CA PRO A 32 -3.99 1.55 3.22
C PRO A 32 -3.63 0.75 1.97
N THR A 33 -2.63 -0.13 2.06
CA THR A 33 -2.18 -0.95 0.93
C THR A 33 -3.26 -1.93 0.47
N VAL A 34 -4.01 -2.52 1.43
CA VAL A 34 -5.16 -3.38 1.16
C VAL A 34 -6.25 -2.69 0.34
N ALA A 35 -6.52 -1.41 0.62
CA ALA A 35 -7.53 -0.63 -0.11
C ALA A 35 -7.08 -0.39 -1.56
N LEU A 36 -5.79 -0.12 -1.79
CA LEU A 36 -5.24 0.03 -3.14
C LEU A 36 -5.27 -1.29 -3.91
N ALA A 37 -4.92 -2.41 -3.27
CA ALA A 37 -4.93 -3.73 -3.91
C ALA A 37 -6.36 -4.14 -4.31
N GLN A 38 -7.33 -4.02 -3.40
CA GLN A 38 -8.74 -4.32 -3.69
C GLN A 38 -9.32 -3.39 -4.76
N ALA A 39 -8.96 -2.10 -4.75
CA ALA A 39 -9.38 -1.18 -5.79
C ALA A 39 -8.84 -1.59 -7.17
N VAL A 40 -7.61 -2.10 -7.25
CA VAL A 40 -7.07 -2.60 -8.53
C VAL A 40 -7.77 -3.89 -8.96
N GLU A 41 -8.09 -4.78 -8.04
CA GLU A 41 -8.88 -5.98 -8.34
C GLU A 41 -10.26 -5.63 -8.90
N ALA A 42 -10.94 -4.62 -8.32
CA ALA A 42 -12.26 -4.17 -8.77
C ALA A 42 -12.22 -3.37 -10.09
N GLU A 43 -11.24 -2.48 -10.26
CA GLU A 43 -11.15 -1.58 -11.42
C GLU A 43 -10.39 -2.16 -12.61
N GLY A 44 -9.53 -3.15 -12.37
CA GLY A 44 -8.68 -3.81 -13.36
C GLY A 44 -7.45 -3.04 -13.83
N PHE A 45 -7.30 -1.77 -13.46
CA PHE A 45 -6.20 -0.90 -13.95
C PHE A 45 -5.55 -0.05 -12.86
N VAL A 46 -4.22 -0.19 -12.73
CA VAL A 46 -3.38 0.56 -11.78
C VAL A 46 -3.49 2.06 -11.99
N GLU A 47 -3.45 2.52 -13.25
CA GLU A 47 -3.46 3.93 -13.61
C GLU A 47 -4.79 4.61 -13.27
N LYS A 48 -5.89 3.84 -13.31
CA LYS A 48 -7.22 4.32 -12.93
C LYS A 48 -7.29 4.50 -11.41
N VAL A 49 -6.85 3.50 -10.65
CA VAL A 49 -6.79 3.57 -9.17
C VAL A 49 -5.87 4.69 -8.70
N ALA A 50 -4.72 4.86 -9.34
CA ALA A 50 -3.79 5.94 -9.04
C ALA A 50 -4.47 7.32 -9.14
N ARG A 51 -5.30 7.52 -10.17
CA ARG A 51 -6.09 8.75 -10.33
C ARG A 51 -7.22 8.88 -9.31
N LEU A 52 -7.93 7.79 -9.02
CA LEU A 52 -9.05 7.79 -8.06
C LEU A 52 -8.60 8.14 -6.64
N PHE A 53 -7.42 7.66 -6.24
CA PHE A 53 -6.87 7.89 -4.90
C PHE A 53 -5.88 9.05 -4.83
N ASP A 54 -5.65 9.77 -5.94
CA ASP A 54 -4.63 10.82 -6.08
C ASP A 54 -3.23 10.39 -5.58
N VAL A 55 -2.81 9.19 -6.00
CA VAL A 55 -1.53 8.58 -5.64
C VAL A 55 -0.68 8.28 -6.88
N SER A 56 0.61 8.02 -6.70
CA SER A 56 1.45 7.58 -7.81
C SER A 56 1.14 6.14 -8.20
N ALA A 57 1.15 5.85 -9.51
CA ALA A 57 1.01 4.47 -10.00
C ALA A 57 2.08 3.52 -9.43
N THR A 58 3.28 4.05 -9.12
CA THR A 58 4.32 3.29 -8.42
C THR A 58 3.92 2.88 -7.01
N ALA A 59 3.23 3.75 -6.25
CA ALA A 59 2.75 3.43 -4.92
C ALA A 59 1.64 2.36 -4.96
N VAL A 60 0.75 2.42 -5.97
CA VAL A 60 -0.27 1.39 -6.19
C VAL A 60 0.38 0.04 -6.49
N ARG A 61 1.36 -0.02 -7.41
CA ARG A 61 2.07 -1.26 -7.74
C ARG A 61 2.85 -1.83 -6.55
N ASP A 62 3.51 -0.97 -5.78
CA ASP A 62 4.20 -1.40 -4.56
C ASP A 62 3.20 -1.96 -3.54
N ALA A 63 2.04 -1.31 -3.35
CA ALA A 63 0.98 -1.78 -2.46
C ALA A 63 0.46 -3.16 -2.85
N MET A 64 0.18 -3.38 -4.14
CA MET A 64 -0.23 -4.70 -4.65
C MET A 64 0.80 -5.78 -4.34
N LYS A 65 2.08 -5.53 -4.68
CA LYS A 65 3.17 -6.50 -4.45
C LYS A 65 3.34 -6.83 -2.97
N PHE A 66 3.13 -5.86 -2.11
CA PHE A 66 3.20 -6.08 -0.67
C PHE A 66 2.03 -6.95 -0.17
N GLU A 67 0.80 -6.67 -0.59
CA GLU A 67 -0.35 -7.49 -0.23
C GLU A 67 -0.24 -8.93 -0.77
N GLU A 68 0.21 -9.11 -2.02
CA GLU A 68 0.51 -10.45 -2.58
C GLU A 68 1.54 -11.21 -1.74
N SER A 69 2.58 -10.52 -1.27
CA SER A 69 3.61 -11.12 -0.41
C SER A 69 3.09 -11.51 0.97
N LEU A 70 2.13 -10.76 1.52
CA LEU A 70 1.47 -11.09 2.79
C LEU A 70 0.56 -12.31 2.64
N GLN A 71 -0.22 -12.38 1.57
CA GLN A 71 -1.08 -13.54 1.28
C GLN A 71 -0.26 -14.82 1.05
N SER A 72 0.91 -14.71 0.42
CA SER A 72 1.79 -15.85 0.17
C SER A 72 2.49 -16.36 1.44
N ALA A 73 2.50 -15.56 2.51
CA ALA A 73 3.15 -15.86 3.79
C ALA A 73 2.16 -16.34 4.88
N ALA A 74 0.85 -16.32 4.60
CA ALA A 74 -0.22 -16.77 5.49
C ALA A 74 -0.55 -18.26 5.28
#